data_AF-A0A9D6J4K2-F1
#
_entry.id   AF-A0A9D6J4K2-F1
#
_cell.length_a   1.000
_cell.length_b   1.000
_cell.length_c   1.000
_cell.angle_alpha   90.00
_cell.angle_beta   90.00
_cell.angle_gamma   90.00
#
_symmetry.space_group_name_H-M   'P 1'
#
loop_
_entity.id
_entity.type
_entity.pdbx_description
1 polymer ?
#
loop_
_entity_poly.entity_id
_entity_poly.type
_entity_poly.pdbx_seq_one_letter_code
_entity_poly.pdbx_strand_id
1 'polypeptide(L)'
;MEVSRVFASVILFFSALCIYSITNYGGIREADSEIVFRVTESLAARGDFEVTSQLNSWRGFGVAPGKNGKLYSVFGPLQSVLLVPILKIAQKLKMVTNWPKDFEKIIPISYWVNSWKGDSFGFNERPKKIEPHALRFLVSWANPIFSAAGVVL
;
A
#
# COMPACT_ATOMS: atom_id res chain seq x y z
N MET A 1 -17.90 -7.52 -34.66
CA MET A 1 -16.70 -6.65 -34.55
C MET A 1 -16.47 -6.16 -33.13
N GLU A 2 -17.51 -5.87 -32.34
CA GLU A 2 -17.37 -5.43 -30.94
C GLU A 2 -16.80 -6.49 -29.98
N VAL A 3 -17.21 -7.75 -30.10
CA VAL A 3 -16.72 -8.84 -29.22
C VAL A 3 -15.20 -9.00 -29.27
N SER A 4 -14.59 -8.85 -30.45
CA SER A 4 -13.14 -8.89 -30.64
C SER A 4 -12.42 -7.71 -29.97
N ARG A 5 -13.03 -6.52 -29.95
CA ARG A 5 -12.48 -5.33 -29.29
C ARG A 5 -12.56 -5.43 -27.77
N VAL A 6 -13.68 -5.94 -27.24
CA VAL A 6 -13.84 -6.18 -25.80
C VAL A 6 -12.81 -7.22 -25.34
N PHE A 7 -12.68 -8.33 -26.07
CA PHE A 7 -11.72 -9.38 -25.75
C PHE A 7 -10.27 -8.88 -25.77
N ALA A 8 -9.88 -8.11 -26.79
CA ALA A 8 -8.56 -7.49 -26.86
C ALA A 8 -8.29 -6.52 -25.70
N SER A 9 -9.30 -5.75 -25.29
CA SER A 9 -9.19 -4.79 -24.17
C SER A 9 -9.01 -5.51 -22.83
N VAL A 10 -9.74 -6.61 -22.62
CA VAL A 10 -9.59 -7.45 -21.43
C VAL A 10 -8.20 -8.08 -21.35
N ILE A 11 -7.70 -8.62 -22.48
CA ILE A 11 -6.33 -9.18 -22.53
C ILE A 11 -5.29 -8.11 -22.22
N LEU A 12 -5.41 -6.92 -22.82
CA LEU A 12 -4.49 -5.82 -22.59
C LEU A 12 -4.48 -5.40 -21.12
N PHE A 13 -5.67 -5.27 -20.50
CA PHE A 13 -5.82 -4.93 -19.10
C PHE A 13 -5.11 -5.92 -18.18
N PHE A 14 -5.39 -7.22 -18.31
CA PHE A 14 -4.77 -8.23 -17.46
C PHE A 14 -3.28 -8.36 -17.73
N SER A 15 -2.83 -8.22 -18.97
CA SER A 15 -1.40 -8.22 -19.31
C SER A 15 -0.68 -7.05 -18.65
N ALA A 16 -1.26 -5.84 -18.72
CA ALA A 16 -0.72 -4.66 -18.06
C ALA A 16 -0.70 -4.82 -16.53
N LEU A 17 -1.79 -5.35 -15.93
CA LEU A 17 -1.87 -5.62 -14.50
C LEU A 17 -0.80 -6.63 -14.04
N CYS A 18 -0.59 -7.71 -14.80
CA CYS A 18 0.45 -8.70 -14.51
C CYS A 18 1.86 -8.07 -14.61
N ILE A 19 2.15 -7.35 -15.69
CA ILE A 19 3.44 -6.68 -15.87
C ILE A 19 3.67 -5.67 -14.72
N TYR A 20 2.66 -4.86 -14.41
CA TYR A 20 2.72 -3.91 -13.30
C TYR A 20 3.01 -4.63 -11.98
N SER A 21 2.30 -5.72 -11.68
CA SER A 21 2.47 -6.46 -10.42
C SER A 21 3.86 -7.06 -10.31
N ILE A 22 4.40 -7.64 -11.38
CA ILE A 22 5.73 -8.26 -11.40
C ILE A 22 6.85 -7.22 -11.33
N THR A 23 6.65 -6.06 -11.96
CA THR A 23 7.64 -4.96 -11.96
C THR A 23 7.48 -4.02 -10.78
N ASN A 24 6.43 -4.19 -9.98
CA ASN A 24 6.23 -3.43 -8.75
C ASN A 24 7.36 -3.78 -7.78
N TYR A 25 8.28 -2.84 -7.60
CA TYR A 25 9.41 -2.97 -6.68
C TYR A 25 8.96 -3.07 -5.21
N GLY A 26 7.66 -2.89 -4.96
CA GLY A 26 6.95 -3.18 -3.73
C GLY A 26 7.24 -2.20 -2.60
N GLY A 27 7.37 -0.93 -2.95
CA GLY A 27 7.40 0.14 -1.98
C GLY A 27 6.14 0.98 -2.04
N ILE A 28 5.69 1.38 -0.86
CA ILE A 28 4.69 2.44 -0.72
C ILE A 28 5.47 3.76 -0.63
N ARG A 29 5.55 4.48 -1.75
CA ARG A 29 6.24 5.80 -1.84
C ARG A 29 5.28 6.97 -2.00
N GLU A 30 4.02 6.69 -2.29
CA GLU A 30 3.00 7.72 -2.50
C GLU A 30 2.18 7.90 -1.24
N ALA A 31 1.79 9.15 -0.98
CA ALA A 31 1.13 9.52 0.26
C ALA A 31 -0.26 8.89 0.39
N ASP A 32 -0.98 8.72 -0.72
CA ASP A 32 -2.28 8.06 -0.77
C ASP A 32 -2.18 6.57 -0.40
N SER A 33 -1.22 5.86 -0.99
CA SER A 33 -0.95 4.45 -0.70
C SER A 33 -0.49 4.24 0.75
N GLU A 34 0.24 5.19 1.34
CA GLU A 34 0.63 5.12 2.75
C GLU A 34 -0.56 5.38 3.68
N ILE A 35 -1.50 6.28 3.32
CA ILE A 35 -2.75 6.43 4.07
C ILE A 35 -3.57 5.13 4.02
N VAL A 36 -3.74 4.52 2.84
CA VAL A 36 -4.44 3.23 2.68
C VAL A 36 -3.81 2.14 3.54
N PHE A 37 -2.48 2.08 3.58
CA PHE A 37 -1.74 1.13 4.42
C PHE A 37 -1.98 1.38 5.92
N ARG A 38 -1.96 2.63 6.38
CA ARG A 38 -2.18 2.98 7.80
C ARG A 38 -3.60 2.69 8.27
N VAL A 39 -4.59 2.90 7.40
CA VAL A 39 -5.97 2.49 7.67
C VAL A 39 -6.04 0.96 7.76
N THR A 40 -5.37 0.25 6.85
CA THR A 40 -5.27 -1.23 6.89
C THR A 40 -4.67 -1.70 8.21
N GLU A 41 -3.56 -1.11 8.67
CA GLU A 41 -2.93 -1.43 9.95
C GLU A 41 -3.89 -1.20 11.13
N SER A 42 -4.61 -0.08 11.10
CA SER A 42 -5.54 0.31 12.17
C SER A 42 -6.76 -0.62 12.22
N LEU A 43 -7.30 -1.00 11.06
CA LEU A 43 -8.35 -1.99 10.95
C LEU A 43 -7.88 -3.38 11.40
N ALA A 44 -6.69 -3.81 10.98
CA ALA A 44 -6.16 -5.11 11.34
C ALA A 44 -5.88 -5.23 12.84
N ALA A 45 -5.41 -4.16 13.48
CA ALA A 45 -5.03 -4.15 14.89
C ALA A 45 -6.21 -3.86 15.84
N ARG A 46 -7.12 -2.96 15.47
CA ARG A 46 -8.15 -2.42 16.38
C ARG A 46 -9.58 -2.51 15.84
N GLY A 47 -9.76 -2.83 14.55
CA GLY A 47 -11.08 -2.78 13.91
C GLY A 47 -11.63 -1.36 13.73
N ASP A 48 -10.77 -0.33 13.71
CA ASP A 48 -11.14 1.08 13.52
C ASP A 48 -10.42 1.66 12.27
N PHE A 49 -11.08 2.56 11.56
CA PHE A 49 -10.56 3.27 10.39
C PHE A 49 -9.68 4.48 10.75
N GLU A 50 -9.56 4.80 12.04
CA GLU A 50 -8.73 5.88 12.54
C GLU A 50 -7.27 5.76 12.04
N VAL A 51 -6.76 6.82 11.42
CA VAL A 51 -5.34 6.95 11.06
C VAL A 51 -4.55 7.38 12.28
N THR A 52 -3.95 6.42 12.98
CA THR A 52 -3.32 6.64 14.30
C THR A 52 -2.17 7.64 14.35
N SER A 53 -1.52 7.94 13.22
CA SER A 53 -0.50 8.99 13.15
C SER A 53 -0.50 9.64 11.78
N GLN A 54 -0.52 10.99 11.78
CA GLN A 54 -0.34 11.76 10.57
C GLN A 54 0.99 11.40 9.91
N LEU A 55 1.01 11.51 8.58
CA LEU A 55 2.25 11.50 7.84
C LEU A 55 3.04 12.75 8.23
N ASN A 56 4.09 12.58 9.03
CA ASN A 56 4.96 13.69 9.47
C ASN A 56 5.43 14.55 8.29
N SER A 57 5.66 13.89 7.15
CA SER A 57 6.12 14.47 5.89
C SER A 57 5.01 15.03 5.00
N TRP A 58 3.75 14.72 5.28
CA TRP A 58 2.56 15.05 4.48
C TRP A 58 1.39 15.44 5.39
N ARG A 59 1.60 16.48 6.20
CA ARG A 59 0.63 16.90 7.21
C ARG A 59 -0.71 17.26 6.55
N GLY A 60 -1.78 16.58 6.95
CA GLY A 60 -3.14 16.82 6.47
C GLY A 60 -3.47 16.22 5.10
N PHE A 61 -2.52 15.58 4.41
CA PHE A 61 -2.82 14.93 3.13
C PHE A 61 -3.69 13.69 3.33
N GLY A 62 -4.74 13.56 2.50
CA GLY A 62 -5.53 12.34 2.42
C GLY A 62 -6.34 12.00 3.68
N VAL A 63 -6.44 12.91 4.65
CA VAL A 63 -7.15 12.68 5.92
C VAL A 63 -8.02 13.88 6.31
N ALA A 64 -9.14 13.60 6.97
CA ALA A 64 -10.05 14.60 7.53
C ALA A 64 -10.44 14.24 8.97
N PRO A 65 -10.68 15.24 9.83
CA PRO A 65 -11.18 14.99 11.19
C PRO A 65 -12.64 14.52 11.15
N GLY A 66 -12.95 13.47 11.92
CA GLY A 66 -14.32 13.05 12.20
C GLY A 66 -14.96 13.84 13.34
N LYS A 67 -16.25 13.59 13.61
CA LYS A 67 -17.00 14.25 14.71
C LYS A 67 -16.38 14.03 16.10
N ASN A 68 -15.60 12.97 16.26
CA ASN A 68 -14.90 12.59 17.49
C ASN A 68 -13.47 13.18 17.58
N GLY A 69 -13.07 14.04 16.64
CA GLY A 69 -11.73 14.63 16.59
C GLY A 69 -10.63 13.68 16.09
N LYS A 70 -10.95 12.42 15.80
CA LYS A 70 -10.01 11.45 15.21
C LYS A 70 -9.83 11.72 13.72
N LEU A 71 -8.69 11.31 13.16
CA LEU A 71 -8.40 11.46 11.74
C LEU A 71 -8.82 10.20 10.96
N TYR A 72 -9.50 10.41 9.84
CA TYR A 72 -9.95 9.36 8.94
C TYR A 72 -9.46 9.62 7.53
N SER A 73 -9.20 8.55 6.78
CA SER A 73 -8.87 8.65 5.36
C SER A 73 -10.03 9.26 4.58
N VAL A 74 -9.73 10.19 3.68
CA VAL A 74 -10.70 10.69 2.67
C VAL A 74 -10.77 9.75 1.46
N PHE A 75 -9.83 8.81 1.33
CA PHE A 75 -9.90 7.73 0.35
C PHE A 75 -10.92 6.67 0.80
N GLY A 76 -11.60 6.06 -0.18
CA GLY A 76 -12.62 5.04 0.08
C GLY A 76 -12.08 3.85 0.89
N PRO A 77 -12.92 3.22 1.74
CA PRO A 77 -12.47 2.20 2.70
C PRO A 77 -12.15 0.85 2.05
N LEU A 78 -12.64 0.60 0.83
CA LEU A 78 -12.65 -0.73 0.19
C LEU A 78 -11.24 -1.33 0.09
N GLN A 79 -10.27 -0.56 -0.41
CA GLN A 79 -8.90 -1.03 -0.54
C GLN A 79 -8.31 -1.44 0.81
N SER A 80 -8.46 -0.60 1.83
CA SER A 80 -7.94 -0.90 3.17
C SER A 80 -8.59 -2.14 3.77
N VAL A 81 -9.90 -2.34 3.60
CA VAL A 81 -10.61 -3.53 4.06
C VAL A 81 -10.09 -4.80 3.38
N LEU A 82 -9.93 -4.77 2.05
CA LEU A 82 -9.45 -5.91 1.27
C LEU A 82 -7.99 -6.28 1.60
N LEU A 83 -7.18 -5.31 2.03
CA LEU A 83 -5.78 -5.52 2.42
C LEU A 83 -5.63 -6.10 3.84
N VAL A 84 -6.64 -6.00 4.72
CA VAL A 84 -6.59 -6.56 6.09
C VAL A 84 -6.20 -8.04 6.14
N PRO A 85 -6.84 -8.97 5.41
CA PRO A 85 -6.47 -10.39 5.45
C PRO A 85 -5.02 -10.62 5.01
N ILE A 86 -4.55 -9.90 3.99
CA ILE A 86 -3.19 -10.01 3.48
C ILE A 86 -2.18 -9.54 4.52
N LEU A 87 -2.44 -8.38 5.15
CA LEU A 87 -1.60 -7.87 6.22
C LEU A 87 -1.53 -8.87 7.40
N LYS A 88 -2.67 -9.48 7.79
CA LYS A 88 -2.70 -10.50 8.86
C LYS A 88 -1.92 -11.76 8.50
N ILE A 89 -2.01 -12.23 7.25
CA ILE A 89 -1.21 -13.37 6.77
C ILE A 89 0.27 -13.02 6.81
N ALA A 90 0.66 -11.84 6.33
CA ALA A 90 2.04 -11.37 6.36
C ALA A 90 2.60 -11.27 7.78
N GLN A 91 1.81 -10.77 8.73
CA GLN A 91 2.15 -10.72 10.15
C GLN A 91 2.30 -12.13 10.75
N LYS A 92 1.40 -13.06 10.42
CA LYS A 92 1.52 -14.46 10.86
C LYS A 92 2.76 -15.13 10.28
N LEU A 93 3.04 -14.94 8.99
CA LEU A 93 4.23 -15.46 8.33
C LEU A 93 5.51 -14.96 9.00
N LYS A 94 5.51 -13.69 9.45
CA LYS A 94 6.61 -13.09 10.23
C LYS A 94 6.83 -13.79 11.57
N MET A 95 5.78 -14.29 12.22
CA MET A 95 5.91 -14.99 13.50
C MET A 95 6.49 -16.40 13.34
N VAL A 96 6.25 -17.06 12.20
CA VAL A 96 6.66 -18.45 11.97
C VAL A 96 7.93 -18.59 11.12
N THR A 97 8.38 -17.51 10.47
CA THR A 97 9.61 -17.50 9.66
C THR A 97 10.40 -16.20 9.85
N ASN A 98 11.71 -16.23 9.55
CA ASN A 98 12.56 -15.04 9.51
C ASN A 98 12.49 -14.27 8.18
N TRP A 99 11.40 -14.46 7.41
CA TRP A 99 11.28 -13.93 6.05
C TRP A 99 11.59 -12.43 5.89
N PRO A 100 11.32 -11.51 6.84
CA PRO A 100 11.67 -10.10 6.64
C PRO A 100 13.18 -9.87 6.58
N LYS A 101 13.98 -10.70 7.26
CA LYS A 101 15.45 -10.66 7.22
C LYS A 101 15.99 -11.31 5.94
N ASP A 102 15.34 -12.38 5.48
CA ASP A 102 15.71 -13.04 4.23
C ASP A 102 15.36 -12.15 3.02
N PHE A 103 14.30 -11.35 3.12
CA PHE A 103 13.88 -10.36 2.12
C PHE A 103 14.89 -9.23 1.90
N GLU A 104 15.67 -8.84 2.92
CA GLU A 104 16.72 -7.82 2.82
C GLU A 104 17.77 -8.15 1.74
N LYS A 105 17.99 -9.45 1.50
CA LYS A 105 18.99 -9.92 0.54
C LYS A 105 18.50 -9.93 -0.91
N ILE A 106 17.18 -9.89 -1.13
CA ILE A 106 16.56 -10.21 -2.41
C ILE A 106 15.97 -8.97 -3.09
N ILE A 107 15.47 -7.99 -2.33
CA ILE A 107 14.70 -6.87 -2.90
C ILE A 107 15.28 -5.52 -2.48
N PRO A 108 15.43 -4.55 -3.40
CA PRO A 108 15.84 -3.19 -3.06
C PRO A 108 14.84 -2.54 -2.10
N ILE A 109 15.35 -2.06 -0.97
CA ILE A 109 14.57 -1.39 0.08
C ILE A 109 13.82 -0.18 -0.51
N SER A 110 12.51 -0.07 -0.25
CA SER A 110 11.76 1.14 -0.58
C SER A 110 12.15 2.27 0.34
N TYR A 111 12.59 3.36 -0.26
CA TYR A 111 12.81 4.62 0.42
C TYR A 111 11.49 5.24 0.87
N TRP A 112 11.51 5.88 2.04
CA TRP A 112 10.43 6.74 2.50
C TRP A 112 10.51 8.08 1.76
N VAL A 113 9.38 8.67 1.38
CA VAL A 113 9.36 10.09 0.98
C VAL A 113 9.27 10.92 2.26
N ASN A 114 10.42 11.38 2.73
CA ASN A 114 10.50 12.32 3.84
C ASN A 114 10.52 13.77 3.32
N SER A 115 9.45 14.48 3.64
CA SER A 115 9.15 15.90 3.40
C SER A 115 8.75 16.35 1.99
N TRP A 116 7.74 17.23 1.95
CA TRP A 116 7.25 17.98 0.80
C TRP A 116 8.09 19.27 0.57
N LYS A 117 9.41 19.22 0.78
CA LYS A 117 10.29 20.31 0.32
C LYS A 117 10.75 19.90 -1.07
N GLY A 118 10.44 20.72 -2.07
CA GLY A 118 10.56 20.43 -3.51
C GLY A 118 11.96 20.05 -4.06
N ASP A 119 12.90 19.64 -3.21
CA ASP A 119 14.26 19.25 -3.56
C ASP A 119 14.56 17.75 -3.40
N SER A 120 13.57 16.91 -3.08
CA SER A 120 13.87 15.48 -2.95
C SER A 120 12.70 14.55 -3.25
N PHE A 121 12.58 14.17 -4.52
CA PHE A 121 12.51 12.73 -4.90
C PHE A 121 13.81 12.00 -4.49
N GLY A 122 14.33 12.33 -3.31
CA GLY A 122 15.65 11.96 -2.84
C GLY A 122 15.53 10.69 -2.02
N PHE A 123 16.15 9.63 -2.53
CA PHE A 123 16.34 8.33 -1.91
C PHE A 123 17.22 8.38 -0.64
N ASN A 124 16.99 9.32 0.28
CA ASN A 124 18.00 9.68 1.28
C ASN A 124 17.80 9.04 2.65
N GLU A 125 16.68 8.34 2.90
CA GLU A 125 16.52 7.60 4.15
C GLU A 125 16.05 6.17 3.89
N ARG A 126 16.97 5.22 4.12
CA ARG A 126 16.61 3.82 4.34
C ARG A 126 15.80 3.75 5.64
N PRO A 127 14.62 3.10 5.65
CA PRO A 127 13.91 2.85 6.89
C PRO A 127 14.82 2.15 7.90
N LYS A 128 14.91 2.70 9.12
CA LYS A 128 15.75 2.17 10.22
C LYS A 128 15.37 0.74 10.64
N LYS A 129 14.18 0.26 10.25
CA LYS A 129 13.67 -1.08 10.51
C LYS A 129 13.15 -1.68 9.20
N ILE A 130 13.61 -2.88 8.85
CA ILE A 130 13.22 -3.57 7.61
C ILE A 130 11.80 -4.18 7.68
N GLU A 131 11.34 -4.50 8.88
CA GLU A 131 10.10 -5.26 9.07
C GLU A 131 8.84 -4.51 8.60
N PRO A 132 8.65 -3.21 8.90
CA PRO A 132 7.51 -2.47 8.36
C PRO A 132 7.59 -2.33 6.84
N HIS A 133 8.78 -2.40 6.25
CA HIS A 133 8.98 -2.32 4.82
C HIS A 133 8.62 -3.63 4.12
N ALA A 134 9.06 -4.78 4.66
CA ALA A 134 8.70 -6.10 4.15
C ALA A 134 7.17 -6.31 4.15
N LEU A 135 6.48 -5.84 5.20
CA LEU A 135 5.01 -5.86 5.23
C LEU A 135 4.38 -4.99 4.14
N ARG A 136 4.89 -3.77 3.93
CA ARG A 136 4.45 -2.87 2.85
C ARG A 136 4.65 -3.50 1.47
N PHE A 137 5.74 -4.24 1.27
CA PHE A 137 6.00 -4.96 0.02
C PHE A 137 4.88 -5.93 -0.30
N LEU A 138 4.51 -6.82 0.63
CA LEU A 138 3.45 -7.80 0.38
C LEU A 138 2.09 -7.13 0.13
N VAL A 139 1.78 -6.07 0.87
CA VAL A 139 0.52 -5.33 0.70
C VAL A 139 0.49 -4.55 -0.63
N SER A 140 1.63 -4.01 -1.07
CA SER A 140 1.74 -3.26 -2.33
C SER A 140 1.52 -4.11 -3.58
N TRP A 141 1.74 -5.42 -3.54
CA TRP A 141 1.40 -6.32 -4.66
C TRP A 141 -0.11 -6.53 -4.80
N ALA A 142 -0.85 -6.46 -3.71
CA ALA A 142 -2.30 -6.61 -3.71
C ALA A 142 -3.05 -5.31 -4.01
N ASN A 143 -2.45 -4.16 -3.72
CA ASN A 143 -3.09 -2.86 -3.92
C ASN A 143 -3.53 -2.60 -5.38
N PRO A 144 -2.72 -2.87 -6.42
CA PRO A 144 -3.11 -2.70 -7.82
C PRO A 144 -4.23 -3.65 -8.22
N ILE A 145 -4.21 -4.89 -7.70
CA ILE A 145 -5.23 -5.91 -7.97
C ILE A 145 -6.58 -5.46 -7.42
N PHE A 146 -6.62 -4.94 -6.19
CA PHE A 146 -7.86 -4.46 -5.59
C PHE A 146 -8.34 -3.13 -6.18
N SER A 147 -7.40 -2.26 -6.57
CA SER A 147 -7.73 -1.03 -7.30
C SER A 147 -8.36 -1.34 -8.66
N ALA A 148 -7.77 -2.29 -9.39
CA ALA A 148 -8.29 -2.82 -10.65
C ALA A 148 -9.70 -3.42 -10.48
N ALA A 149 -9.90 -4.24 -9.43
CA ALA A 149 -11.21 -4.83 -9.14
C ALA A 149 -12.28 -3.77 -8.85
N GLY A 150 -11.94 -2.69 -8.15
CA GLY A 150 -12.86 -1.60 -7.86
C GLY A 150 -13.30 -0.75 -9.05
N VAL A 151 -12.60 -0.84 -10.19
CA VAL A 151 -12.97 -0.15 -11.45
C VAL A 151 -13.86 -1.04 -12.33
N VAL A 152 -13.71 -2.36 -12.22
CA VAL A 152 -14.43 -3.35 -13.03
C VAL A 152 -15.81 -3.69 -12.43
N LEU A 153 -15.99 -3.49 -11.12
CA LEU A 153 -17.24 -3.67 -10.38
C LEU A 153 -18.07 -2.37 -10.34
#